data_AF-A0A368YLP8-F1
#
_entry.id   AF-A0A368YLP8-F1
#
_cell.length_a   1.000
_cell.length_b   1.000
_cell.length_c   1.000
_cell.angle_alpha   90.00
_cell.angle_beta   90.00
_cell.angle_gamma   90.00
#
_symmetry.space_group_name_H-M   'P 1'
#
loop_
_entity.id
_entity.type
_entity.pdbx_description
1 polymer ?
#
loop_
_entity_poly.entity_id
_entity_poly.type
_entity_poly.pdbx_seq_one_letter_code
_entity_poly.pdbx_strand_id
1 'polypeptide(L)'
;MGLKEFAITSNGEKITNPRVLKKYEKKIARLQRSLARKEKGSSNWNKAKKKLAKVNEKVANIRKDFLHKLSTKLICENQTICLETLQVKNMLKNQNLAKSISDVSWSKFV
;
A
#
# COMPACT_ATOMS: atom_id res chain seq x y z
N MET A 1 -2.41 -0.51 16.29
CA MET A 1 -2.50 -0.68 14.81
C MET A 1 -2.56 -2.17 14.45
N GLY A 2 -3.33 -2.60 13.44
CA GLY A 2 -3.51 -4.03 13.14
C GLY A 2 -3.43 -4.41 11.65
N LEU A 3 -3.17 -5.69 11.37
CA LEU A 3 -3.16 -6.24 10.00
C LEU A 3 -4.56 -6.36 9.39
N LYS A 4 -5.58 -6.41 10.25
CA LYS A 4 -7.00 -6.48 9.87
C LYS A 4 -7.63 -5.09 9.75
N GLU A 5 -7.18 -4.15 10.58
CA GLU A 5 -7.70 -2.78 10.75
C GLU A 5 -6.50 -1.81 10.76
N PHE A 6 -6.46 -0.87 9.80
CA PHE A 6 -5.35 0.06 9.56
C PHE A 6 -4.96 0.83 10.84
N ALA A 7 -5.96 1.35 11.54
CA ALA A 7 -5.81 1.98 12.85
C ALA A 7 -7.11 1.74 13.65
N ILE A 8 -6.95 1.62 14.97
CA ILE A 8 -8.06 1.61 15.92
C ILE A 8 -7.82 2.84 16.80
N THR A 9 -8.75 3.78 16.82
CA THR A 9 -8.65 4.95 17.70
C THR A 9 -9.05 4.58 19.13
N SER A 10 -8.65 5.41 20.11
CA SER A 10 -9.06 5.26 21.52
C SER A 10 -10.58 5.27 21.70
N ASN A 11 -11.31 5.85 20.74
CA ASN A 11 -12.78 5.89 20.70
C ASN A 11 -13.39 4.59 20.13
N GLY A 12 -12.57 3.59 19.78
CA GLY A 12 -13.01 2.33 19.21
C GLY A 12 -13.33 2.37 17.71
N GLU A 13 -13.07 3.48 17.00
CA GLU A 13 -13.25 3.50 15.54
C GLU A 13 -12.18 2.64 14.87
N LYS A 14 -12.66 1.72 14.02
CA LYS A 14 -11.83 0.80 13.26
C LYS A 14 -11.70 1.29 11.84
N ILE A 15 -10.53 1.84 11.51
CA ILE A 15 -10.26 2.26 10.15
C ILE A 15 -9.87 1.01 9.35
N THR A 16 -10.68 0.65 8.36
CA THR A 16 -10.42 -0.52 7.51
C THR A 16 -9.30 -0.22 6.52
N ASN A 17 -8.38 -1.17 6.35
CA ASN A 17 -7.39 -1.09 5.28
C ASN A 17 -8.11 -1.39 3.95
N PRO A 18 -8.05 -0.49 2.94
CA PRO A 18 -8.75 -0.68 1.68
C PRO A 18 -8.24 -1.87 0.84
N ARG A 19 -7.18 -2.59 1.27
CA ARG A 19 -6.65 -3.83 0.64
C ARG A 19 -6.52 -3.70 -0.87
N VAL A 20 -6.14 -2.51 -1.32
CA VAL A 20 -6.16 -2.12 -2.73
C VAL A 20 -5.19 -2.99 -3.52
N LEU A 21 -4.08 -3.41 -2.91
CA LEU A 21 -3.16 -4.38 -3.49
C LEU A 21 -3.86 -5.66 -3.92
N LYS A 22 -4.69 -6.29 -3.07
CA LYS A 22 -5.37 -7.55 -3.42
C LYS A 22 -6.20 -7.45 -4.70
N LYS A 23 -6.83 -6.29 -4.95
CA LYS A 23 -7.66 -6.06 -6.15
C LYS A 23 -6.81 -5.96 -7.42
N TYR A 24 -5.65 -5.30 -7.34
CA TYR A 24 -4.77 -5.08 -8.49
C TYR A 24 -3.67 -6.13 -8.65
N GLU A 25 -3.45 -6.97 -7.64
CA GLU A 25 -2.38 -7.98 -7.59
C GLU A 25 -2.43 -8.96 -8.76
N LYS A 26 -3.61 -9.54 -9.05
CA LYS A 26 -3.78 -10.45 -10.19
C LYS A 26 -3.42 -9.76 -11.52
N LYS A 27 -3.79 -8.49 -11.66
CA LYS A 27 -3.50 -7.69 -12.87
C LYS A 27 -2.01 -7.37 -12.98
N ILE A 28 -1.36 -6.99 -11.87
CA ILE A 28 0.08 -6.72 -11.80
C ILE A 28 0.85 -7.98 -12.14
N ALA A 29 0.53 -9.13 -11.53
CA ALA A 29 1.19 -10.40 -11.79
C ALA A 29 1.07 -10.81 -13.28
N ARG A 30 -0.11 -10.62 -13.89
CA ARG A 30 -0.29 -10.89 -15.33
C ARG A 30 0.59 -9.99 -16.20
N LEU A 31 0.65 -8.69 -15.88
CA LEU A 31 1.48 -7.73 -16.62
C LEU A 31 2.97 -7.99 -16.43
N GLN A 32 3.41 -8.38 -15.23
CA GLN A 32 4.78 -8.77 -14.95
C GLN A 32 5.18 -10.02 -15.75
N ARG A 33 4.36 -11.08 -15.76
CA ARG A 33 4.61 -12.26 -16.60
C ARG A 33 4.66 -11.92 -18.08
N SER A 34 3.76 -11.06 -18.55
CA SER A 34 3.77 -10.61 -19.95
C SER A 34 5.03 -9.82 -20.30
N LEU A 35 5.54 -9.00 -19.38
CA LEU A 35 6.77 -8.25 -19.57
C LEU A 35 8.01 -9.17 -19.57
N ALA A 36 8.05 -10.17 -18.68
CA ALA A 36 9.15 -11.13 -18.59
C ALA A 36 9.30 -11.99 -19.85
N ARG A 37 8.19 -12.29 -20.55
CA ARG A 37 8.20 -13.03 -21.82
C ARG A 37 8.60 -12.19 -23.04
N LYS A 38 8.76 -10.87 -22.89
CA LYS A 38 9.10 -9.97 -24.00
C LYS A 38 10.60 -9.70 -24.00
N GLU A 39 11.16 -9.64 -25.20
CA GLU A 39 12.57 -9.30 -25.40
C GLU A 39 12.85 -7.88 -24.88
N LYS A 40 13.82 -7.78 -23.97
CA LYS A 40 14.21 -6.53 -23.32
C LYS A 40 14.73 -5.55 -24.38
N GLY A 41 14.20 -4.32 -24.37
CA GLY A 41 14.58 -3.28 -25.33
C GLY A 41 13.70 -3.21 -26.58
N SER A 42 12.93 -4.25 -26.90
CA SER A 42 11.98 -4.20 -28.02
C SER A 42 10.88 -3.14 -27.81
N SER A 43 10.31 -2.62 -28.90
CA SER A 43 9.17 -1.67 -28.84
C SER A 43 7.98 -2.25 -28.06
N ASN A 44 7.74 -3.56 -28.21
CA ASN A 44 6.69 -4.27 -27.49
C ASN A 44 6.97 -4.42 -25.99
N TRP A 45 8.23 -4.56 -25.59
CA TRP A 45 8.64 -4.56 -24.18
C TRP A 45 8.44 -3.18 -23.55
N ASN A 46 8.84 -2.11 -24.24
CA ASN A 46 8.61 -0.73 -23.78
C ASN A 46 7.11 -0.41 -23.60
N LYS A 47 6.25 -0.85 -24.53
CA LYS A 47 4.79 -0.73 -24.40
C LYS A 47 4.25 -1.49 -23.18
N ALA A 48 4.73 -2.71 -22.93
CA ALA A 48 4.34 -3.50 -21.75
C ALA A 48 4.81 -2.87 -20.43
N LYS A 49 6.04 -2.34 -20.41
CA LYS A 49 6.62 -1.64 -19.25
C LYS A 49 5.79 -0.42 -18.87
N LYS A 50 5.39 0.41 -19.86
CA LYS A 50 4.50 1.56 -19.63
C LYS A 50 3.14 1.12 -19.05
N LYS A 51 2.55 0.02 -19.54
CA LYS A 51 1.28 -0.51 -19.00
C LYS A 51 1.42 -0.95 -17.54
N LEU A 52 2.51 -1.63 -17.19
CA LEU A 52 2.80 -2.04 -15.81
C LEU A 52 3.00 -0.81 -14.90
N ALA A 53 3.77 0.18 -15.36
CA ALA A 53 4.02 1.42 -14.63
C ALA A 53 2.71 2.16 -14.29
N LYS A 54 1.81 2.33 -15.26
CA LYS A 54 0.50 2.99 -15.04
C LYS A 54 -0.34 2.31 -13.96
N VAL A 55 -0.31 0.97 -13.88
CA VAL A 55 -1.06 0.24 -12.85
C VAL A 55 -0.44 0.44 -11.48
N ASN A 56 0.89 0.37 -11.38
CA ASN A 56 1.60 0.61 -10.12
C ASN A 56 1.41 2.04 -9.62
N GLU A 57 1.45 3.03 -10.52
CA GLU A 57 1.16 4.44 -10.23
C GLU A 57 -0.27 4.61 -9.70
N LYS A 58 -1.25 3.97 -10.32
CA LYS A 58 -2.64 4.00 -9.83
C LYS A 58 -2.75 3.45 -8.41
N VAL A 59 -2.07 2.33 -8.11
CA VAL A 59 -2.06 1.76 -6.75
C VAL A 59 -1.40 2.72 -5.76
N ALA A 60 -0.26 3.32 -6.13
CA ALA A 60 0.42 4.30 -5.29
C ALA A 60 -0.45 5.54 -5.00
N ASN A 61 -1.15 6.05 -6.00
CA ASN A 61 -2.04 7.20 -5.85
C ASN A 61 -3.23 6.91 -4.93
N ILE A 62 -3.85 5.72 -5.05
CA ILE A 62 -4.93 5.31 -4.14
C ILE A 62 -4.43 5.21 -2.70
N ARG A 63 -3.23 4.66 -2.48
CA ARG A 63 -2.65 4.61 -1.13
C ARG A 63 -2.37 6.01 -0.59
N LYS A 64 -1.85 6.91 -1.42
CA LYS A 64 -1.56 8.29 -1.03
C LYS A 64 -2.84 9.06 -0.67
N ASP A 65 -3.90 8.92 -1.47
CA ASP A 65 -5.22 9.49 -1.20
C ASP A 65 -5.82 8.99 0.12
N PHE A 66 -5.74 7.67 0.37
CA PHE A 66 -6.18 7.08 1.63
C PHE A 66 -5.41 7.66 2.83
N LEU A 67 -4.07 7.74 2.74
CA LEU A 67 -3.24 8.29 3.80
C LEU A 67 -3.57 9.77 4.07
N HIS A 68 -3.76 10.59 3.02
CA HIS A 68 -4.13 12.00 3.18
C HIS A 68 -5.50 12.18 3.84
N LYS A 69 -6.52 11.45 3.38
CA LYS A 69 -7.86 11.50 3.98
C LYS A 69 -7.81 11.12 5.45
N LEU A 70 -7.02 10.10 5.78
CA LEU A 70 -6.88 9.60 7.13
C LEU A 70 -6.13 10.59 8.03
N SER A 71 -5.04 11.19 7.54
CA SER A 71 -4.31 12.24 8.28
C SER A 71 -5.20 13.46 8.51
N THR A 72 -5.97 13.90 7.51
CA THR A 72 -6.88 15.04 7.66
C THR A 72 -7.99 14.72 8.66
N LYS A 73 -8.61 13.53 8.56
CA LYS A 73 -9.63 13.09 9.53
C LYS A 73 -9.08 13.10 10.95
N LEU A 74 -7.90 12.51 11.17
CA LEU A 74 -7.29 12.45 12.50
C LEU A 74 -6.93 13.82 13.08
N ILE A 75 -6.38 14.73 12.26
CA ILE A 75 -6.03 16.09 12.70
C ILE A 75 -7.28 16.90 13.03
N CYS A 76 -8.35 16.77 12.24
CA CYS A 76 -9.59 17.49 12.47
C CYS A 76 -10.37 16.96 13.69
N GLU A 77 -10.32 15.66 13.95
CA GLU A 77 -11.05 15.03 15.06
C GLU A 77 -10.27 14.99 16.38
N ASN A 78 -8.93 15.06 16.34
CA ASN A 78 -8.09 14.93 17.53
C ASN A 78 -7.08 16.09 17.61
N GLN A 79 -7.13 16.85 18.69
CA GLN A 79 -6.14 17.90 19.01
C GLN A 79 -4.74 17.32 19.33
N THR A 80 -4.62 16.01 19.60
CA THR A 80 -3.35 15.33 19.87
C THR A 80 -3.40 13.91 19.32
N ILE A 81 -2.40 13.53 18.54
CA ILE A 81 -2.28 12.19 17.94
C ILE A 81 -1.04 11.52 18.55
N CYS A 82 -1.24 10.49 19.38
CA CYS A 82 -0.17 9.62 19.85
C CYS A 82 0.01 8.45 18.89
N LEU A 83 1.11 8.41 18.15
CA LEU A 83 1.50 7.28 17.32
C LEU A 83 2.50 6.42 18.09
N GLU A 84 2.12 5.17 18.38
CA GLU A 84 3.11 4.19 18.87
C GLU A 84 4.19 4.02 17.79
N THR A 85 5.45 4.25 18.18
CA THR A 85 6.60 4.05 17.30
C THR A 85 6.84 2.55 17.10
N LEU A 86 6.00 1.93 16.28
CA LEU A 86 6.18 0.54 15.88
C LEU A 86 7.49 0.44 15.09
N GLN A 87 8.39 -0.45 15.51
CA GLN A 87 9.61 -0.77 14.77
C GLN A 87 9.26 -1.56 13.49
N VAL A 88 8.65 -0.89 12.51
CA VAL A 88 8.15 -1.49 11.25
C VAL A 88 9.24 -2.27 10.52
N LYS A 89 10.50 -1.81 10.60
CA LYS A 89 11.68 -2.49 10.02
C LYS A 89 11.86 -3.92 10.55
N ASN A 90 11.62 -4.16 11.85
CA ASN A 90 11.74 -5.49 12.45
C ASN A 90 10.53 -6.37 12.12
N MET A 91 9.33 -5.79 12.01
CA MET A 91 8.14 -6.55 11.62
C MET A 91 8.16 -6.98 10.15
N LEU A 92 8.84 -6.22 9.28
CA LEU A 92 9.07 -6.57 7.87
C LEU A 92 10.03 -7.77 7.68
N LYS A 93 10.80 -8.16 8.72
CA LYS A 93 11.65 -9.36 8.65
C LYS A 93 10.84 -10.66 8.67
N ASN A 94 9.59 -10.61 9.15
CA ASN A 94 8.69 -11.77 9.12
C ASN A 94 8.04 -11.89 7.73
N GLN A 95 8.53 -12.82 6.88
CA GLN A 95 8.06 -12.98 5.50
C GLN A 95 6.55 -13.22 5.37
N ASN A 96 5.93 -13.88 6.36
CA ASN A 96 4.49 -14.18 6.35
C ASN A 96 3.64 -12.92 6.56
N LEU A 97 4.16 -11.94 7.31
CA LEU A 97 3.45 -10.71 7.64
C LEU A 97 3.94 -9.51 6.82
N ALA A 98 5.14 -9.59 6.24
CA ALA A 98 5.79 -8.52 5.51
C ALA A 98 4.93 -7.97 4.36
N LYS A 99 4.24 -8.86 3.63
CA LYS A 99 3.35 -8.47 2.53
C LYS A 99 2.15 -7.67 3.02
N SER A 100 1.53 -8.12 4.12
CA SER A 100 0.40 -7.42 4.73
C SER A 100 0.84 -6.09 5.35
N ILE A 101 1.97 -6.06 6.06
CA ILE A 101 2.56 -4.84 6.65
C ILE A 101 2.92 -3.81 5.57
N SER A 102 3.53 -4.26 4.46
CA SER A 102 3.87 -3.41 3.32
C SER A 102 2.63 -2.84 2.62
N ASP A 103 1.51 -3.58 2.61
CA ASP A 103 0.24 -3.09 2.08
C ASP A 103 -0.34 -1.97 2.95
N VAL A 104 -0.22 -2.10 4.28
CA VAL A 104 -0.75 -1.11 5.24
C VAL A 104 0.05 0.21 5.20
N SER A 105 1.20 0.28 4.54
CA SER A 105 1.96 1.53 4.32
C SER A 105 2.24 2.34 5.59
N TRP A 106 2.30 1.70 6.76
CA TRP A 106 2.55 2.34 8.06
C TRP A 106 3.83 3.18 8.07
N SER A 107 4.86 2.74 7.35
CA SER A 107 6.14 3.45 7.24
C SER A 107 6.07 4.80 6.52
N LYS A 108 4.94 5.13 5.88
CA LYS A 108 4.71 6.41 5.20
C LYS A 108 3.71 7.30 5.95
N PHE A 109 3.12 6.74 7.01
CA PHE A 109 2.14 7.41 7.86
C PHE A 109 2.78 7.92 9.17
N VAL A 110 3.80 7.22 9.65
CA VAL A 110 4.76 7.68 10.67
C VAL A 110 5.84 8.50 9.99
#